data_AF-A0A087UM04-F1
#
_entry.id   AF-A0A087UM04-F1
#
_cell.length_a   1.000
_cell.length_b   1.000
_cell.length_c   1.000
_cell.angle_alpha   90.00
_cell.angle_beta   90.00
_cell.angle_gamma   90.00
#
_symmetry.space_group_name_H-M   'P 1'
#
loop_
_entity.id
_entity.type
_entity.pdbx_description
1 polymer ?
#
loop_
_entity_poly.entity_id
_entity_poly.type
_entity_poly.pdbx_seq_one_letter_code
_entity_poly.pdbx_strand_id
1 'polypeptide(L)'
;MQLLYYQAPLSALLLFLCLPLIEPPWKSDGLFHKEWSLVDLALILLSGIIAFSVNLSIYWIIGNTSAVTYNVVGQMKFCLTLIGGYLFFTEPILPIQFLGILTTMFGVSLYAYFKTQDKKLYTALPYTHK
;
A
#
# COMPACT_ATOMS: atom_id res chain seq x y z
N MET A 1 5.50 -11.63 -10.16
CA MET A 1 5.25 -12.71 -9.18
C MET A 1 6.43 -12.98 -8.25
N GLN A 2 7.69 -12.86 -8.69
CA GLN A 2 8.87 -13.03 -7.82
C GLN A 2 8.92 -12.05 -6.63
N LEU A 3 8.46 -10.80 -6.80
CA LEU A 3 8.40 -9.80 -5.71
C LEU A 3 7.48 -10.20 -4.54
N LEU A 4 6.30 -10.77 -4.83
CA LEU A 4 5.37 -11.22 -3.79
C LEU A 4 5.96 -12.38 -2.97
N TYR A 5 6.65 -13.30 -3.64
CA TYR A 5 7.29 -14.45 -3.00
C TYR A 5 8.42 -14.06 -2.05
N TYR A 6 9.14 -12.97 -2.33
CA TYR A 6 10.15 -12.42 -1.42
C TYR A 6 9.56 -11.53 -0.31
N GLN A 7 8.54 -10.74 -0.62
CA GLN A 7 7.95 -9.81 0.35
C GLN A 7 7.09 -10.51 1.41
N ALA A 8 6.31 -11.53 1.02
CA ALA A 8 5.44 -12.26 1.94
C ALA A 8 6.18 -12.87 3.14
N PRO A 9 7.26 -13.66 2.98
CA PRO A 9 7.97 -14.25 4.11
C PRO A 9 8.65 -13.18 4.97
N LEU A 10 9.23 -12.13 4.36
CA LEU A 10 9.84 -11.03 5.11
C LEU A 10 8.80 -10.29 5.98
N SER A 11 7.62 -10.02 5.42
CA SER A 11 6.53 -9.35 6.15
C SER A 11 5.96 -10.22 7.28
N ALA A 12 5.83 -11.53 7.05
CA ALA A 12 5.39 -12.48 8.08
C ALA A 12 6.42 -12.58 9.22
N LEU A 13 7.71 -12.58 8.90
CA LEU A 13 8.79 -12.63 9.90
C LEU A 13 8.84 -11.34 10.73
N LEU A 14 8.70 -10.17 10.09
CA LEU A 14 8.58 -8.89 10.78
C LEU A 14 7.36 -8.83 11.69
N LEU A 15 6.19 -9.26 11.21
CA LEU A 15 4.97 -9.33 12.03
C LEU A 15 5.14 -10.29 13.20
N PHE A 16 5.74 -11.45 12.97
CA PHE A 16 6.03 -12.41 14.04
C PHE A 16 6.95 -11.83 15.11
N LEU A 17 7.90 -10.96 14.74
CA LEU A 17 8.78 -10.28 15.70
C LEU A 17 8.10 -9.11 16.42
N CYS A 18 7.27 -8.33 15.71
CA CYS A 18 6.62 -7.13 16.25
C CYS A 18 5.35 -7.44 17.05
N LEU A 19 4.59 -8.47 16.68
CA LEU A 19 3.31 -8.82 17.34
C LEU A 19 3.48 -9.07 18.84
N PRO A 20 4.47 -9.87 19.31
CA PRO A 20 4.67 -10.08 20.74
C PRO A 20 5.05 -8.82 21.53
N LEU A 21 5.60 -7.80 20.86
CA LEU A 21 5.98 -6.53 21.47
C LEU A 21 4.79 -5.59 21.63
N ILE A 22 3.89 -5.53 20.63
CA ILE A 22 2.72 -4.63 20.61
C ILE A 22 1.55 -5.25 21.38
N GLU A 23 1.28 -6.54 21.13
CA GLU A 23 0.22 -7.31 21.75
C GLU A 23 0.82 -8.54 22.44
N PRO A 24 1.32 -8.41 23.69
CA PRO A 24 1.97 -9.50 24.38
C PRO A 24 0.97 -10.64 24.60
N PRO A 25 1.22 -11.84 24.05
CA PRO A 25 0.22 -12.90 24.04
C PRO A 25 0.00 -13.53 25.42
N TRP A 26 0.88 -13.23 26.39
CA TRP A 26 0.80 -13.63 27.80
C TRP A 26 -0.05 -12.70 28.69
N LYS A 27 -0.56 -11.57 28.18
CA LYS A 27 -1.50 -10.74 28.98
C LYS A 27 -2.80 -11.52 29.25
N SER A 28 -3.52 -11.11 30.30
CA SER A 28 -4.81 -11.71 30.71
C SER A 28 -5.91 -11.61 29.64
N ASP A 29 -5.76 -10.69 28.69
CA ASP A 29 -6.62 -10.51 27.52
C ASP A 29 -5.90 -10.91 26.21
N GLY A 30 -4.80 -11.67 26.33
CA GLY A 30 -3.94 -12.08 25.24
C GLY A 30 -4.50 -13.25 24.43
N LEU A 31 -3.94 -13.44 23.23
CA LEU A 31 -4.30 -14.49 22.27
C LEU A 31 -4.46 -15.90 22.86
N PHE A 32 -3.76 -16.23 23.94
CA PHE A 32 -3.80 -17.55 24.59
C PHE A 32 -4.93 -17.72 25.62
N HIS A 33 -5.54 -16.64 26.12
CA HIS A 33 -6.62 -16.69 27.11
C HIS A 33 -8.02 -16.49 26.49
N LYS A 34 -8.10 -16.12 25.20
CA LYS A 34 -9.37 -15.95 24.49
C LYS A 34 -9.95 -17.30 24.08
N GLU A 35 -11.22 -17.54 24.38
CA GLU A 35 -11.96 -18.66 23.80
C GLU A 35 -12.21 -18.39 22.32
N TRP A 36 -11.59 -19.19 21.46
CA TRP A 36 -11.68 -19.02 20.01
C TRP A 36 -12.98 -19.61 19.48
N SER A 37 -13.88 -18.76 19.00
CA SER A 37 -15.06 -19.21 18.27
C SER A 37 -14.71 -19.58 16.82
N LEU A 38 -15.45 -20.52 16.23
CA LEU A 38 -15.35 -20.84 14.79
C LEU A 38 -15.60 -19.61 13.91
N VAL A 39 -16.45 -18.69 14.37
CA VAL A 39 -16.73 -17.42 13.67
C VAL A 39 -15.50 -16.52 13.68
N ASP A 40 -14.78 -16.42 14.79
CA ASP A 40 -13.55 -15.62 14.89
C ASP A 40 -12.47 -16.15 13.96
N LEU A 41 -12.30 -17.47 13.91
CA LEU A 41 -11.34 -18.12 13.01
C LEU A 41 -11.69 -17.87 11.53
N ALA A 42 -12.98 -17.95 11.19
CA ALA A 42 -13.47 -17.67 9.84
C ALA A 42 -13.26 -16.21 9.44
N LEU A 43 -13.49 -15.26 10.35
CA LEU A 43 -13.24 -13.84 10.11
C LEU A 43 -11.75 -13.54 9.91
N ILE A 44 -10.87 -14.18 10.68
CA ILE A 44 -9.41 -14.04 10.51
C ILE A 44 -8.99 -14.54 9.14
N LEU A 45 -9.42 -15.74 8.75
CA LEU A 45 -9.13 -16.30 7.43
C LEU A 45 -9.66 -15.41 6.31
N LEU A 46 -10.90 -14.93 6.42
CA LEU A 46 -11.50 -14.03 5.43
C LEU A 46 -10.71 -12.73 5.30
N SER A 47 -10.31 -12.13 6.42
CA SER A 47 -9.49 -10.90 6.41
C SER A 47 -8.12 -11.14 5.77
N GLY A 48 -7.52 -12.31 6.00
CA GLY A 48 -6.28 -12.74 5.35
C GLY A 48 -6.42 -12.92 3.83
N ILE A 49 -7.50 -13.56 3.38
CA ILE A 49 -7.79 -13.74 1.94
C ILE A 49 -7.98 -12.39 1.26
N ILE A 50 -8.74 -11.47 1.88
CA ILE A 50 -8.95 -10.11 1.36
C ILE A 50 -7.61 -9.37 1.28
N ALA A 51 -6.82 -9.38 2.36
CA ALA A 51 -5.51 -8.72 2.38
C ALA A 51 -4.56 -9.29 1.30
N PHE A 52 -4.54 -10.61 1.11
CA PHE A 52 -3.79 -11.26 0.04
C PHE A 52 -4.27 -10.82 -1.36
N SER A 53 -5.58 -10.79 -1.59
CA SER A 53 -6.17 -10.35 -2.86
C SER A 53 -5.85 -8.89 -3.20
N VAL A 54 -5.87 -8.00 -2.18
CA VAL A 54 -5.45 -6.60 -2.33
C VAL A 54 -3.96 -6.52 -2.70
N ASN A 55 -3.11 -7.28 -2.01
CA ASN A 55 -1.68 -7.32 -2.33
C ASN A 55 -1.45 -7.82 -3.77
N LEU A 56 -2.11 -8.90 -4.18
CA LEU A 56 -2.03 -9.43 -5.54
C LEU A 56 -2.47 -8.39 -6.58
N SER A 57 -3.58 -7.70 -6.34
CA SER A 57 -4.10 -6.64 -7.22
C SER A 57 -3.08 -5.51 -7.37
N ILE A 58 -2.45 -5.08 -6.28
CA ILE A 58 -1.40 -4.05 -6.29
C ILE A 58 -0.19 -4.52 -7.13
N TYR A 59 0.31 -5.74 -6.92
CA TYR A 59 1.42 -6.26 -7.72
C TYR A 59 1.09 -6.46 -9.19
N TRP A 60 -0.14 -6.84 -9.51
CA TRP A 60 -0.58 -6.98 -10.89
C TRP A 60 -0.60 -5.62 -11.60
N ILE A 61 -1.11 -4.57 -10.93
CA ILE A 61 -1.04 -3.20 -11.43
C ILE A 61 0.41 -2.73 -11.56
N ILE A 62 1.29 -3.04 -10.61
CA ILE A 62 2.73 -2.72 -10.70
C ILE A 62 3.38 -3.38 -11.92
N GLY A 63 3.11 -4.67 -12.13
CA GLY A 63 3.75 -5.46 -13.19
C GLY A 63 3.30 -5.08 -14.59
N ASN A 64 2.07 -4.60 -14.74
CA ASN A 64 1.50 -4.24 -16.04
C ASN A 64 1.66 -2.76 -16.40
N THR A 65 2.27 -1.93 -15.54
CA THR A 65 2.31 -0.48 -15.79
C THR A 65 3.68 0.17 -15.67
N SER A 66 3.91 1.20 -16.50
CA SER A 66 5.12 2.02 -16.52
C SER A 66 5.33 2.76 -15.18
N ALA A 67 6.59 3.08 -14.85
CA ALA A 67 7.00 3.81 -13.64
C ALA A 67 6.21 5.11 -13.36
N VAL A 68 5.63 5.70 -14.41
CA VAL A 68 4.82 6.92 -14.35
C VAL A 68 3.41 6.63 -13.84
N THR A 69 2.80 5.53 -14.28
CA THR A 69 1.45 5.17 -13.86
C THR A 69 1.42 4.60 -12.44
N TYR A 70 2.50 3.95 -12.00
CA TYR A 70 2.60 3.51 -10.59
C TYR A 70 2.53 4.70 -9.62
N ASN A 71 3.18 5.81 -9.95
CA ASN A 71 3.11 7.05 -9.14
C ASN A 71 1.70 7.64 -9.10
N VAL A 72 0.98 7.63 -10.24
CA VAL A 72 -0.39 8.13 -10.32
C VAL A 72 -1.36 7.23 -9.55
N VAL A 73 -1.22 5.90 -9.66
CA VAL A 73 -2.05 4.93 -8.93
C VAL A 73 -1.79 5.00 -7.41
N GLY A 74 -0.53 5.16 -6.99
CA GLY A 74 -0.20 5.33 -5.57
C GLY A 74 -0.89 6.56 -4.97
N GLN A 75 -0.87 7.67 -5.70
CA GLN A 75 -1.53 8.90 -5.27
C GLN A 75 -3.06 8.78 -5.30
N MET A 76 -3.63 8.11 -6.30
CA MET A 76 -5.07 7.84 -6.38
C MET A 76 -5.54 6.96 -5.21
N LYS A 77 -4.78 5.91 -4.88
CA LYS A 77 -5.05 5.04 -3.72
C LYS A 77 -5.07 5.85 -2.42
N PHE A 78 -4.10 6.75 -2.23
CA PHE A 78 -4.05 7.62 -1.06
C PHE A 78 -5.28 8.53 -0.96
N CYS A 79 -5.68 9.17 -2.06
CA CYS A 79 -6.89 9.99 -2.09
C CYS A 79 -8.16 9.17 -1.79
N LEU A 80 -8.27 7.95 -2.34
CA LEU A 80 -9.40 7.06 -2.06
C LEU A 80 -9.45 6.65 -0.58
N THR A 81 -8.31 6.33 0.03
CA THR A 81 -8.23 6.02 1.46
C THR A 81 -8.67 7.21 2.31
N LEU A 82 -8.29 8.43 1.96
CA LEU A 82 -8.69 9.64 2.69
C LEU A 82 -10.19 9.93 2.56
N ILE A 83 -10.75 9.80 1.36
CA ILE A 83 -12.19 9.96 1.13
C ILE A 83 -12.97 8.87 1.87
N GLY A 84 -12.48 7.62 1.85
CA GLY A 84 -13.06 6.52 2.61
C GLY A 84 -13.01 6.79 4.12
N GLY A 85 -11.89 7.29 4.64
CA GLY A 85 -11.74 7.70 6.03
C GLY A 85 -12.74 8.78 6.43
N TYR A 86 -12.90 9.81 5.62
CA TYR A 86 -13.89 10.87 5.83
C TYR A 86 -15.32 10.33 5.86
N LEU A 87 -15.67 9.48 4.91
CA LEU A 87 -17.04 8.99 4.72
C LEU A 87 -17.44 7.96 5.80
N PHE A 88 -16.52 7.11 6.23
CA PHE A 88 -16.79 6.09 7.26
C PHE A 88 -16.64 6.60 8.70
N PHE A 89 -15.63 7.43 8.97
CA PHE A 89 -15.34 7.89 10.34
C PHE A 89 -15.88 9.30 10.65
N THR A 90 -16.42 10.02 9.66
CA THR A 90 -16.91 11.41 9.81
C THR A 90 -15.87 12.33 10.46
N GLU A 91 -14.59 12.01 10.29
CA GLU A 91 -13.48 12.79 10.83
C GLU A 91 -13.36 14.10 10.03
N PRO A 92 -13.43 15.27 10.65
CA PRO A 92 -13.38 16.54 9.94
C PRO A 92 -11.98 16.72 9.32
N ILE A 93 -11.90 16.65 7.98
CA ILE A 93 -10.66 16.93 7.27
C ILE A 93 -10.34 18.42 7.44
N LEU A 94 -9.20 18.71 8.04
CA LEU A 94 -8.73 20.08 8.21
C LEU A 94 -8.31 20.65 6.84
N PRO A 95 -8.65 21.91 6.51
CA PRO A 95 -8.30 22.51 5.22
C PRO A 95 -6.80 22.45 4.88
N ILE A 96 -5.93 22.47 5.91
CA ILE A 96 -4.48 22.34 5.76
C ILE A 96 -4.07 20.96 5.21
N GLN A 97 -4.78 19.89 5.63
CA GLN A 97 -4.50 18.52 5.18
C GLN A 97 -4.88 18.39 3.70
N PHE A 98 -6.01 18.97 3.32
CA PHE A 98 -6.44 19.04 1.93
C PHE A 98 -5.42 19.78 1.05
N LEU A 99 -4.92 20.93 1.50
CA LEU A 99 -3.84 21.64 0.80
C LEU A 99 -2.56 20.81 0.67
N GLY A 100 -2.14 20.11 1.73
CA GLY A 100 -0.98 19.22 1.68
C GLY A 100 -1.13 18.09 0.66
N ILE A 101 -2.34 17.51 0.55
CA ILE A 101 -2.65 16.49 -0.46
C ILE A 101 -2.54 17.07 -1.86
N LEU A 102 -3.11 18.26 -2.09
CA LEU A 102 -3.04 18.94 -3.39
C LEU A 102 -1.60 19.28 -3.80
N THR A 103 -0.79 19.82 -2.88
CA THR A 103 0.62 20.13 -3.13
C THR A 103 1.41 18.85 -3.47
N THR A 104 1.17 17.75 -2.76
CA THR A 104 1.82 16.47 -3.02
C THR A 104 1.42 15.89 -4.38
N MET A 105 0.12 15.93 -4.71
CA MET A 105 -0.40 15.53 -6.02
C MET A 105 0.26 16.31 -7.16
N PHE A 106 0.42 17.62 -6.98
CA PHE A 106 1.04 18.49 -7.97
C PHE A 106 2.53 18.17 -8.14
N GLY A 107 3.29 18.02 -7.05
CA GLY A 107 4.71 17.67 -7.08
C GLY A 107 4.99 16.32 -7.74
N VAL A 108 4.22 15.29 -7.41
CA VAL A 108 4.36 13.95 -8.00
C VAL A 108 4.00 13.97 -9.50
N SER A 109 2.95 14.71 -9.87
CA SER A 109 2.53 14.84 -11.28
C SER A 109 3.58 15.57 -12.13
N LEU A 110 4.15 16.67 -11.63
CA LEU A 110 5.23 17.39 -12.30
C LEU A 110 6.48 16.51 -12.48
N TYR A 111 6.91 15.82 -11.41
CA TYR A 111 8.04 14.91 -11.49
C TYR A 111 7.80 13.78 -12.51
N ALA A 112 6.59 13.22 -12.53
CA ALA A 112 6.21 12.19 -13.48
C ALA A 112 6.21 12.70 -14.94
N TYR A 113 5.75 13.94 -15.16
CA TYR A 113 5.78 14.58 -16.47
C TYR A 113 7.21 14.81 -16.96
N PHE A 114 8.06 15.45 -16.16
CA PHE A 114 9.47 15.70 -16.53
C PHE A 114 10.23 14.40 -16.78
N LYS A 115 10.09 13.41 -15.90
CA LYS A 115 10.75 12.10 -16.08
C LYS A 115 10.27 11.36 -17.33
N THR A 116 9.00 11.52 -17.71
CA THR A 116 8.48 10.96 -18.98
C THR A 116 9.10 11.65 -20.19
N GLN A 117 9.25 12.97 -20.13
CA GLN A 117 9.88 13.74 -21.22
C GLN A 117 11.35 13.38 -21.37
N ASP A 118 12.10 13.31 -20.27
CA ASP A 118 13.51 12.86 -20.29
C ASP A 118 13.62 11.47 -20.92
N LYS A 119 12.77 10.52 -20.51
CA LYS A 119 12.78 9.15 -21.07
C LYS A 119 12.53 9.15 -22.57
N LYS A 120 11.62 9.99 -23.08
CA LYS A 120 11.37 10.14 -24.52
C LYS A 120 12.58 10.74 -25.25
N LEU A 121 13.23 11.72 -24.63
CA LEU A 121 14.43 12.37 -25.18
C LEU A 121 15.61 11.39 -25.29
N TYR A 122 15.84 10.57 -24.26
CA TYR A 122 16.84 9.49 -24.30
C TYR A 122 16.52 8.40 -25.33
N THR A 123 15.25 8.13 -25.61
CA THR A 123 14.84 7.13 -26.60
C THR A 123 14.93 7.67 -28.04
N ALA A 124 14.86 8.98 -28.23
CA ALA A 124 14.92 9.65 -29.54
C ALA A 124 16.35 9.91 -30.05
N LEU A 125 17.37 9.78 -29.20
CA LEU A 125 18.77 9.87 -29.59
C LEU A 125 19.29 8.46 -29.97
N PRO A 126 19.82 8.24 -31.20
CA PRO A 126 20.72 7.12 -31.43
C PRO A 126 22.04 7.40 -30.68
N TYR A 127 22.78 6.37 -30.24
CA TYR A 127 24.02 6.41 -29.43
C TYR A 127 23.76 6.49 -27.90
N THR A 128 24.23 5.57 -27.03
CA THR A 128 25.21 4.49 -27.15
C THR A 128 24.90 3.42 -26.09
N HIS A 129 24.79 2.16 -26.49
CA HIS A 129 24.95 1.02 -25.57
C HIS A 129 26.41 0.98 -25.12
N LYS A 130 26.68 1.30 -23.85
CA LYS A 130 27.83 0.79 -23.10
C LYS A 130 27.40 0.55 -21.67
#